data_AF-A0A7C7XFL9-F1
#
_entry.id   AF-A0A7C7XFL9-F1
#
_cell.length_a   1.000
_cell.length_b   1.000
_cell.length_c   1.000
_cell.angle_alpha   90.00
_cell.angle_beta   90.00
_cell.angle_gamma   90.00
#
_symmetry.space_group_name_H-M   'P 1'
#
loop_
_entity.id
_entity.type
_entity.pdbx_description
1 polymer ?
#
loop_
_entity_poly.entity_id
_entity_poly.type
_entity_poly.pdbx_seq_one_letter_code
_entity_poly.pdbx_strand_id
1 'polypeptide(L)'
;MGVDLVLRSPYQTIILPYRQNSSGHNREFAVFMRADGDNDVWQFVAGGGEDGESRIEAAERELFEETGVRFESPLVELDTRSSIPANVFSAWNEWGDDVLVVTEFAYGVDFTSHGIELSHEHIEFRWVDFDMAMGLLTFDGNRTALWELNTRLERGL
;
A
#
# COMPACT_ATOMS: atom_id res chain seq x y z
N MET A 1 14.90 -18.32 23.57
CA MET A 1 14.17 -18.28 22.29
C MET A 1 14.64 -17.02 21.60
N GLY A 2 15.48 -17.15 20.57
CA GLY A 2 15.92 -16.00 19.80
C GLY A 2 14.71 -15.45 19.07
N VAL A 3 14.46 -14.14 19.21
CA VAL A 3 13.65 -13.45 18.22
C VAL A 3 14.47 -13.50 16.94
N ASP A 4 13.97 -14.15 15.90
CA ASP A 4 14.54 -13.95 14.57
C ASP A 4 14.37 -12.47 14.27
N LEU A 5 15.49 -11.73 14.27
CA LEU A 5 15.50 -10.34 13.83
C LEU A 5 15.30 -10.40 12.32
N VAL A 6 14.06 -10.16 11.90
CA VAL A 6 13.78 -10.03 10.47
C VAL A 6 14.41 -8.73 10.00
N LEU A 7 15.46 -8.84 9.19
CA LEU A 7 16.16 -7.69 8.63
C LEU A 7 15.28 -7.05 7.55
N ARG A 8 15.08 -5.73 7.61
CA ARG A 8 14.29 -5.02 6.60
C ARG A 8 15.12 -4.80 5.35
N SER A 9 14.53 -5.04 4.19
CA SER A 9 15.08 -4.65 2.89
C SER A 9 14.79 -3.16 2.60
N PRO A 10 15.68 -2.42 1.90
CA PRO A 10 15.52 -0.99 1.64
C PRO A 10 14.55 -0.71 0.48
N TYR A 11 13.34 -1.28 0.54
CA TYR A 11 12.21 -0.94 -0.33
C TYR A 11 10.90 -0.91 0.47
N GLN A 12 9.90 -0.24 -0.11
CA GLN A 12 8.52 -0.23 0.36
C GLN A 12 7.59 -0.71 -0.75
N THR A 13 6.43 -1.20 -0.36
CA THR A 13 5.32 -1.50 -1.27
C THR A 13 4.08 -0.77 -0.79
N ILE A 14 3.32 -0.22 -1.72
CA ILE A 14 2.01 0.33 -1.47
C ILE A 14 0.97 -0.39 -2.33
N ILE A 15 -0.12 -0.83 -1.72
CA ILE A 15 -1.13 -1.66 -2.36
C ILE A 15 -2.44 -0.92 -2.28
N LEU A 16 -3.10 -0.73 -3.43
CA LEU A 16 -4.32 0.05 -3.59
C LEU A 16 -5.51 -0.89 -3.79
N PRO A 17 -6.28 -1.20 -2.72
CA PRO A 17 -7.52 -1.94 -2.86
C PRO A 17 -8.55 -1.10 -3.60
N TYR A 18 -9.11 -1.63 -4.67
CA TYR A 18 -10.26 -1.05 -5.35
C TYR A 18 -11.40 -2.07 -5.40
N ARG A 19 -12.63 -1.57 -5.51
CA ARG A 19 -13.79 -2.42 -5.80
C ARG A 19 -14.68 -1.77 -6.85
N GLN A 20 -15.36 -2.60 -7.61
CA GLN A 20 -16.36 -2.17 -8.58
C GLN A 20 -17.75 -2.47 -8.04
N ASN A 21 -18.67 -1.53 -8.17
CA ASN A 21 -20.07 -1.87 -7.97
C ASN A 21 -20.60 -2.70 -9.14
N SER A 22 -21.81 -3.26 -8.98
CA SER A 22 -22.42 -4.17 -9.96
C SER A 22 -22.67 -3.54 -11.35
N SER A 23 -22.55 -2.21 -11.49
CA SER A 23 -22.66 -1.51 -12.77
C SER A 23 -21.30 -1.22 -13.44
N GLY A 24 -20.17 -1.50 -12.78
CA GLY A 24 -18.81 -1.27 -13.31
C GLY A 24 -18.43 0.21 -13.50
N HIS A 25 -19.36 1.14 -13.21
CA HIS A 25 -19.20 2.56 -13.48
C HIS A 25 -18.75 3.36 -12.26
N ASN A 26 -19.05 2.90 -11.04
CA ASN A 26 -18.54 3.55 -9.83
C ASN A 26 -17.52 2.63 -9.19
N ARG A 27 -16.28 3.12 -9.15
CA ARG A 27 -15.16 2.47 -8.47
C ARG A 27 -14.93 3.18 -7.16
N GLU A 28 -14.66 2.39 -6.15
CA GLU A 28 -14.25 2.88 -4.85
C GLU A 28 -12.87 2.33 -4.53
N PHE A 29 -12.10 3.11 -3.80
CA PHE A 29 -10.76 2.79 -3.34
C PHE A 29 -10.77 2.78 -1.81
N ALA A 30 -10.13 1.79 -1.20
CA ALA A 30 -9.99 1.75 0.24
C ALA A 30 -8.79 2.61 0.63
N VAL A 31 -9.02 3.67 1.40
CA VAL A 31 -7.97 4.47 2.03
C VAL A 31 -8.01 4.22 3.54
N PHE A 32 -6.84 4.23 4.17
CA PHE A 32 -6.62 3.80 5.55
C PHE A 32 -5.98 4.93 6.35
N MET A 33 -6.51 5.17 7.55
CA MET A 33 -5.97 6.15 8.49
C MET A 33 -5.02 5.45 9.46
N ARG A 34 -3.75 5.87 9.46
CA ARG A 34 -2.72 5.29 10.34
C ARG A 34 -3.10 5.41 11.81
N ALA A 35 -2.74 4.41 12.60
CA ALA A 35 -2.87 4.45 14.06
C ALA A 35 -1.64 5.06 14.76
N ASP A 36 -0.50 5.11 14.08
CA ASP A 36 0.73 5.71 14.59
C ASP A 36 0.93 7.14 14.05
N GLY A 37 1.50 8.01 14.87
CA GLY A 37 1.80 9.40 14.50
C GLY A 37 0.63 10.38 14.66
N ASP A 38 0.65 11.45 13.87
CA ASP A 38 -0.42 12.45 13.87
C ASP A 38 -1.71 11.88 13.24
N ASN A 39 -2.86 12.12 13.86
CA ASN A 39 -4.18 11.55 13.52
C ASN A 39 -4.78 11.95 12.14
N ASP A 40 -3.96 12.36 11.17
CA ASP A 40 -4.43 12.87 9.87
C ASP A 40 -3.68 12.25 8.67
N VAL A 41 -2.91 11.18 8.89
CA VAL A 41 -2.22 10.50 7.80
C VAL A 41 -3.11 9.42 7.18
N TRP A 42 -3.55 9.68 5.95
CA TRP A 42 -4.29 8.75 5.12
C TRP A 42 -3.40 8.23 4.00
N GLN A 43 -3.36 6.91 3.88
CA GLN A 43 -2.57 6.20 2.89
C GLN A 43 -3.34 4.98 2.37
N PHE A 44 -2.70 4.22 1.49
CA PHE A 44 -3.15 2.86 1.19
C PHE A 44 -2.39 1.87 2.09
N VAL A 45 -2.64 0.57 1.90
CA VAL A 45 -1.88 -0.49 2.56
C VAL A 45 -0.42 -0.33 2.20
N ALA A 46 0.47 -0.27 3.19
CA ALA A 46 1.87 0.00 2.91
C ALA A 46 2.80 -0.65 3.92
N GLY A 47 3.84 -1.27 3.41
CA GLY A 47 4.83 -1.90 4.27
C GLY A 47 6.14 -2.19 3.56
N GLY A 48 7.06 -2.79 4.30
CA GLY A 48 8.44 -2.96 3.87
C GLY A 48 8.78 -4.38 3.51
N GLY A 49 9.71 -4.51 2.57
CA GLY A 49 10.33 -5.80 2.33
C GLY A 49 11.06 -6.32 3.55
N GLU A 50 10.93 -7.60 3.80
CA GLU A 50 11.78 -8.36 4.70
C GLU A 50 12.90 -9.05 3.91
N ASP A 51 13.96 -9.49 4.59
CA ASP A 51 15.10 -10.13 3.94
C ASP A 51 14.68 -11.43 3.24
N GLY A 52 15.08 -11.58 1.98
CA GLY A 52 14.71 -12.71 1.13
C GLY A 52 13.34 -12.61 0.46
N GLU A 53 12.49 -11.62 0.79
CA GLU A 53 11.22 -11.39 0.08
C GLU A 53 11.46 -10.74 -1.28
N SER A 54 10.71 -11.19 -2.29
CA SER A 54 10.46 -10.38 -3.48
C SER A 54 9.47 -9.26 -3.18
N ARG A 55 9.45 -8.25 -4.04
CA ARG A 55 8.52 -7.11 -3.91
C ARG A 55 7.05 -7.55 -3.88
N ILE A 56 6.70 -8.58 -4.65
CA ILE A 56 5.31 -9.09 -4.69
C ILE A 56 4.96 -9.88 -3.43
N GLU A 57 5.89 -10.69 -2.91
CA GLU A 57 5.69 -11.45 -1.66
C GLU A 57 5.48 -10.50 -0.47
N ALA A 58 6.30 -9.44 -0.38
CA ALA A 58 6.12 -8.40 0.62
C ALA A 58 4.74 -7.72 0.48
N ALA A 59 4.34 -7.35 -0.74
CA ALA A 59 3.05 -6.71 -0.97
C ALA A 59 1.86 -7.61 -0.60
N GLU A 60 1.94 -8.91 -0.87
CA GLU A 60 0.92 -9.90 -0.49
C GLU A 60 0.87 -10.13 1.02
N ARG A 61 2.02 -10.18 1.71
CA ARG A 61 2.10 -10.29 3.17
C ARG A 61 1.47 -9.08 3.84
N GLU A 62 1.92 -7.87 3.48
CA GLU A 62 1.43 -6.61 4.08
C GLU A 62 -0.08 -6.45 3.84
N LEU A 63 -0.56 -6.79 2.63
CA LEU A 63 -2.00 -6.80 2.35
C LEU A 63 -2.76 -7.76 3.26
N PHE A 64 -2.25 -8.96 3.48
CA PHE A 64 -2.87 -9.92 4.40
C PHE A 64 -2.83 -9.44 5.85
N GLU A 65 -1.71 -8.87 6.30
CA GLU A 65 -1.52 -8.38 7.66
C GLU A 65 -2.46 -7.21 7.99
N GLU A 66 -2.68 -6.31 7.04
CA GLU A 66 -3.50 -5.11 7.24
C GLU A 66 -5.00 -5.30 6.97
N THR A 67 -5.37 -6.25 6.09
CA THR A 67 -6.76 -6.44 5.63
C THR A 67 -7.37 -7.80 5.98
N GLY A 68 -6.57 -8.75 6.46
CA GLY A 68 -7.00 -10.12 6.77
C GLY A 68 -7.28 -11.00 5.54
N VAL A 69 -7.18 -10.47 4.32
CA VAL A 69 -7.54 -11.19 3.10
C VAL A 69 -6.31 -11.77 2.41
N ARG A 70 -6.35 -13.08 2.14
CA ARG A 70 -5.40 -13.74 1.23
C ARG A 70 -5.97 -13.71 -0.17
N PHE A 71 -5.24 -13.10 -1.10
CA PHE A 71 -5.63 -13.08 -2.50
C PHE A 71 -5.03 -14.26 -3.24
N GLU A 72 -5.88 -14.96 -4.00
CA GLU A 72 -5.45 -15.89 -5.04
C GLU A 72 -5.29 -15.17 -6.40
N SER A 73 -5.86 -13.97 -6.53
CA SER A 73 -5.76 -13.13 -7.72
C SER A 73 -4.46 -12.30 -7.71
N PRO A 74 -3.81 -12.10 -8.87
CA PRO A 74 -2.54 -11.38 -8.93
C PRO A 74 -2.72 -9.90 -8.62
N LEU A 75 -1.77 -9.33 -7.87
CA LEU A 75 -1.65 -7.88 -7.78
C LEU A 75 -1.25 -7.29 -9.15
N VAL A 76 -1.80 -6.14 -9.47
CA VAL A 76 -1.46 -5.39 -10.69
C VAL A 76 -0.30 -4.44 -10.39
N GLU A 77 0.90 -4.73 -10.87
CA GLU A 77 2.05 -3.81 -10.74
C GLU A 77 1.79 -2.51 -11.53
N LEU A 78 1.95 -1.38 -10.86
CA LEU A 78 1.85 -0.05 -11.44
C LEU A 78 3.25 0.47 -11.83
N ASP A 79 3.29 1.41 -12.78
CA ASP A 79 4.54 2.04 -13.19
C ASP A 79 5.01 3.08 -12.14
N THR A 80 4.06 3.65 -11.40
CA THR A 80 4.32 4.62 -10.33
C THR A 80 5.25 4.03 -9.28
N ARG A 81 6.30 4.80 -8.99
CA ARG A 81 7.23 4.58 -7.90
C ARG A 81 7.50 5.89 -7.19
N SER A 82 7.59 5.86 -5.88
CA SER A 82 7.95 7.02 -5.05
C SER A 82 9.34 6.83 -4.46
N SER A 83 10.02 7.93 -4.14
CA SER A 83 11.26 7.92 -3.37
C SER A 83 10.99 8.48 -1.99
N ILE A 84 11.26 7.67 -0.96
CA ILE A 84 11.07 8.04 0.44
C ILE A 84 12.46 8.23 1.06
N PRO A 85 12.74 9.37 1.73
CA PRO A 85 14.00 9.55 2.44
C PRO A 85 14.25 8.43 3.44
N ALA A 86 15.41 7.79 3.40
CA ALA A 86 15.67 6.60 4.23
C ALA A 86 15.61 6.90 5.73
N ASN A 87 15.87 8.14 6.13
CA ASN A 87 15.86 8.58 7.53
C ASN A 87 14.51 8.55 8.24
N VAL A 88 13.40 8.32 7.52
CA VAL A 88 12.08 8.12 8.15
C VAL A 88 11.88 6.67 8.62
N PHE A 89 12.73 5.74 8.20
CA PHE A 89 12.68 4.34 8.61
C PHE A 89 13.63 4.08 9.77
N SER A 90 13.16 3.36 10.80
CA SER A 90 13.99 2.95 11.94
C SER A 90 15.18 2.09 11.54
N ALA A 91 15.05 1.30 10.47
CA ALA A 91 16.07 0.42 9.92
C ALA A 91 17.16 1.15 9.11
N TRP A 92 17.13 2.48 8.98
CA TRP A 92 18.09 3.20 8.14
C TRP A 92 19.55 2.90 8.49
N ASN A 93 19.87 2.85 9.78
CA ASN A 93 21.23 2.57 10.25
C ASN A 93 21.70 1.13 9.90
N GLU A 94 20.79 0.24 9.53
CA GLU A 94 21.08 -1.16 9.18
C GLU A 94 21.37 -1.33 7.69
N TRP A 95 20.94 -0.39 6.85
CA TRP A 95 21.11 -0.44 5.39
C TRP A 95 22.45 0.09 4.89
N GLY A 96 23.24 0.70 5.78
CA GLY A 96 24.53 1.31 5.47
C GLY A 96 24.45 2.74 4.94
N ASP A 97 25.57 3.44 4.98
CA ASP A 97 25.66 4.90 4.76
C ASP A 97 25.28 5.35 3.33
N ASP A 98 25.29 4.42 2.37
CA ASP A 98 24.98 4.72 0.95
C ASP A 98 23.48 4.70 0.64
N VAL A 99 22.63 4.16 1.53
CA VAL A 99 21.18 4.09 1.33
C VAL A 99 20.53 5.37 1.85
N LEU A 100 20.35 6.35 0.96
CA LEU A 100 19.76 7.65 1.31
C LEU A 100 18.27 7.75 0.95
N VAL A 101 17.80 6.90 0.04
CA VAL A 101 16.42 6.85 -0.43
C VAL A 101 15.95 5.41 -0.55
N VAL A 102 14.70 5.18 -0.19
CA VAL A 102 13.98 3.91 -0.31
C VAL A 102 12.97 4.05 -1.43
N THR A 103 12.94 3.10 -2.36
CA THR A 103 11.92 3.09 -3.43
C THR A 103 10.64 2.44 -2.92
N GLU A 104 9.52 3.12 -3.10
CA GLU A 104 8.18 2.57 -2.89
C GLU A 104 7.59 2.10 -4.23
N PHE A 105 7.15 0.85 -4.29
CA PHE A 105 6.55 0.23 -5.47
C PHE A 105 5.04 0.10 -5.30
N ALA A 106 4.27 0.53 -6.30
CA ALA A 106 2.81 0.56 -6.21
C ALA A 106 2.13 -0.62 -6.92
N TYR A 107 1.06 -1.12 -6.31
CA TYR A 107 0.26 -2.24 -6.79
C TYR A 107 -1.24 -1.94 -6.66
N GLY A 108 -2.07 -2.44 -7.58
CA GLY A 108 -3.53 -2.43 -7.46
C GLY A 108 -4.09 -3.83 -7.18
N VAL A 109 -5.23 -3.92 -6.49
CA VAL A 109 -5.88 -5.21 -6.19
C VAL A 109 -7.40 -5.09 -6.13
N ASP A 110 -8.09 -6.06 -6.75
CA ASP A 110 -9.55 -6.10 -6.83
C ASP A 110 -10.20 -6.75 -5.60
N PHE A 111 -10.89 -5.93 -4.81
CA PHE A 111 -11.63 -6.30 -3.61
C PHE A 111 -13.14 -6.44 -3.85
N THR A 112 -13.62 -6.44 -5.10
CA THR A 112 -15.07 -6.51 -5.43
C THR A 112 -15.80 -7.64 -4.73
N SER A 113 -15.14 -8.78 -4.50
CA SER A 113 -15.72 -9.97 -3.84
C SER A 113 -15.22 -10.20 -2.41
N HIS A 114 -14.53 -9.23 -1.80
CA HIS A 114 -13.84 -9.40 -0.51
C HIS A 114 -14.20 -8.28 0.48
N GLY A 115 -14.22 -8.62 1.78
CA GLY A 115 -14.33 -7.66 2.87
C GLY A 115 -12.96 -7.40 3.50
N ILE A 116 -12.73 -6.19 4.02
CA ILE A 116 -11.52 -5.83 4.76
C ILE A 116 -11.77 -6.06 6.25
N GLU A 117 -10.87 -6.81 6.90
CA GLU A 117 -10.74 -6.90 8.35
C GLU A 117 -9.52 -6.08 8.78
N LEU A 118 -9.77 -4.92 9.38
CA LEU A 118 -8.73 -3.95 9.69
C LEU A 118 -7.80 -4.46 10.81
N SER A 119 -6.50 -4.35 10.60
CA SER A 119 -5.50 -4.58 11.65
C SER A 119 -5.41 -3.43 12.65
N HIS A 120 -4.59 -3.59 13.69
CA HIS A 120 -4.34 -2.56 14.70
C HIS A 120 -3.45 -1.40 14.22
N GLU A 121 -2.85 -1.53 13.04
CA GLU A 121 -1.99 -0.49 12.43
C GLU A 121 -2.80 0.70 11.91
N HIS A 122 -4.12 0.53 11.79
CA HIS A 122 -5.04 1.53 11.26
C HIS A 122 -6.19 1.77 12.24
N ILE A 123 -6.63 3.03 12.32
CA ILE A 123 -7.76 3.44 13.17
C ILE A 123 -9.09 3.17 12.44
N GLU A 124 -9.12 3.49 11.15
CA GLU A 124 -10.26 3.25 10.27
C GLU A 124 -9.81 3.12 8.82
N PHE A 125 -10.70 2.57 8.00
CA PHE A 125 -10.59 2.63 6.54
C PHE A 125 -11.90 3.11 5.94
N ARG A 126 -11.84 3.68 4.74
CA ARG A 126 -13.02 4.13 4.00
C ARG A 126 -12.93 3.69 2.55
N TRP A 127 -14.01 3.09 2.05
CA TRP A 127 -14.26 2.99 0.63
C TRP A 127 -14.80 4.34 0.15
N VAL A 128 -14.07 4.98 -0.76
CA VAL A 128 -14.45 6.29 -1.30
C VAL A 128 -14.20 6.35 -2.80
N ASP A 129 -14.87 7.27 -3.49
CA ASP A 129 -14.61 7.51 -4.91
C ASP A 129 -13.23 8.11 -5.16
N PHE A 130 -12.86 8.22 -6.44
CA PHE A 130 -11.56 8.74 -6.88
C PHE A 130 -11.26 10.14 -6.34
N ASP A 131 -12.21 11.07 -6.47
CA ASP A 131 -11.99 12.48 -6.09
C ASP A 131 -11.80 12.62 -4.57
N MET A 132 -12.59 11.89 -3.79
CA MET A 132 -12.47 11.86 -2.34
C MET A 132 -11.16 11.17 -1.90
N ALA A 133 -10.77 10.05 -2.52
CA ALA A 133 -9.49 9.41 -2.22
C ALA A 133 -8.32 10.37 -2.50
N MET A 134 -8.33 11.06 -3.64
CA MET A 134 -7.31 12.08 -3.97
C MET A 134 -7.21 13.19 -2.92
N GLY A 135 -8.36 13.61 -2.35
CA GLY A 135 -8.43 14.62 -1.30
C GLY A 135 -8.01 14.12 0.09
N LEU A 136 -8.20 12.84 0.40
CA LEU A 136 -7.83 12.24 1.68
C LEU A 136 -6.34 11.91 1.75
N LEU A 137 -5.79 11.26 0.71
CA LEU A 137 -4.41 10.76 0.70
C LEU A 137 -3.42 11.85 1.06
N THR A 138 -2.47 11.55 1.94
CA THR A 138 -1.48 12.53 2.43
C THR A 138 -0.34 12.75 1.44
N PHE A 139 0.17 11.67 0.84
CA PHE A 139 1.39 11.68 0.03
C PHE A 139 1.12 11.77 -1.48
N ASP A 140 1.92 12.58 -2.19
CA ASP A 140 1.80 12.75 -3.65
C ASP A 140 2.08 11.47 -4.44
N GLY A 141 2.95 10.60 -3.92
CA GLY A 141 3.22 9.28 -4.48
C GLY A 141 1.94 8.43 -4.57
N ASN A 142 1.20 8.35 -3.46
CA ASN A 142 -0.08 7.64 -3.37
C ASN A 142 -1.11 8.24 -4.33
N ARG A 143 -1.18 9.57 -4.44
CA ARG A 143 -2.09 10.25 -5.38
C ARG A 143 -1.75 9.91 -6.83
N THR A 144 -0.46 9.84 -7.17
CA THR A 144 0.00 9.48 -8.51
C THR A 144 -0.34 8.02 -8.84
N ALA A 145 -0.11 7.11 -7.89
CA ALA A 145 -0.45 5.70 -8.02
C ALA A 145 -1.97 5.49 -8.19
N LEU A 146 -2.78 6.24 -7.43
CA LEU A 146 -4.24 6.22 -7.56
C LEU A 146 -4.70 6.72 -8.93
N TRP A 147 -4.16 7.85 -9.39
CA TRP A 147 -4.46 8.37 -10.74
C TRP A 147 -4.12 7.35 -11.82
N GLU A 148 -2.95 6.71 -11.72
CA GLU A 148 -2.53 5.69 -12.66
C GLU A 148 -3.48 4.47 -12.63
N LEU A 149 -3.75 3.91 -11.45
CA LEU A 149 -4.64 2.77 -11.29
C LEU A 149 -6.04 3.08 -11.83
N ASN A 150 -6.62 4.22 -11.48
CA ASN A 150 -7.93 4.61 -11.99
C ASN A 150 -7.92 4.73 -13.53
N THR A 151 -6.88 5.34 -14.10
CA THR A 151 -6.72 5.46 -15.57
C THR A 151 -6.58 4.10 -16.24
N ARG A 152 -5.85 3.16 -15.63
CA ARG A 152 -5.71 1.78 -16.10
C ARG A 152 -7.07 1.07 -16.06
N LEU A 153 -7.80 1.17 -14.96
CA LEU A 153 -9.14 0.58 -14.79
C LEU A 153 -10.16 1.14 -15.80
N GLU A 154 -10.14 2.45 -16.09
CA GLU A 154 -10.95 3.07 -17.15
C GLU A 154 -10.68 2.50 -18.55
N ARG A 155 -9.48 1.94 -18.75
CA ARG A 155 -9.04 1.30 -19.99
C ARG A 155 -9.19 -0.23 -19.97
N GLY A 156 -9.70 -0.81 -18.88
CA GLY A 156 -10.01 -2.24 -18.76
C GLY A 156 -8.88 -3.13 -18.24
N LEU A 157 -8.01 -2.60 -17.37
CA LEU A 157 -6.94 -3.34 -16.69
C LEU A 157 -7.37 -3.99 -15.38
#